data_AF-A0AAV5SF86-F1
#
_entry.id   AF-A0AAV5SF86-F1
#
_cell.length_a   1.000
_cell.length_b   1.000
_cell.length_c   1.000
_cell.angle_alpha   90.00
_cell.angle_beta   90.00
_cell.angle_gamma   90.00
#
_symmetry.space_group_name_H-M   'P 1'
#
loop_
_entity.id
_entity.type
_entity.pdbx_description
1 polymer ?
#
loop_
_entity_poly.entity_id
_entity_poly.type
_entity_poly.pdbx_seq_one_letter_code
_entity_poly.pdbx_strand_id
1 'polypeptide(L)'
;NLSLPLILSLIFFVINVYKWILRRPKVNKCLNRLRILFTRCSSINQLHLLDLDHENLNVIRDLMGDIPIKELIILTYWCDEETRLKMIELLRRCNLKRLIVSIHPVFSLFAGKFFLKVTENAKEVLIMEQFSESDKIFNRSREFWEKTARELSNGSFSVQVMNGEHASP
;
A
#
# COMPACT_ATOMS: atom_id res chain seq x y z
N ASN A 1 5.52 58.40 27.44
CA ASN A 1 4.28 57.91 28.09
C ASN A 1 3.46 57.12 27.08
N LEU A 2 3.59 55.79 27.06
CA LEU A 2 2.66 54.96 26.30
C LEU A 2 1.26 55.14 26.90
N SER A 3 0.26 55.38 26.07
CA SER A 3 -1.12 55.51 26.52
C SER A 3 -1.59 54.17 27.11
N LEU A 4 -2.31 54.23 28.23
CA LEU A 4 -2.91 53.07 28.92
C LEU A 4 -3.63 52.07 27.96
N PRO A 5 -4.34 52.51 26.91
CA PRO A 5 -5.01 51.61 25.96
C PRO A 5 -4.03 50.74 25.14
N LEU A 6 -2.87 51.30 24.76
CA LEU A 6 -1.85 50.55 24.01
C LEU A 6 -1.29 49.40 24.85
N ILE A 7 -1.03 49.67 26.13
CA ILE A 7 -0.52 48.67 27.09
C ILE A 7 -1.55 47.54 27.27
N LEU A 8 -2.84 47.88 27.44
CA LEU A 8 -3.91 46.90 27.56
C LEU A 8 -4.08 46.05 26.29
N SER A 9 -3.99 46.66 25.10
CA SER A 9 -4.06 45.91 23.84
C SER A 9 -2.89 44.94 23.67
N LEU A 10 -1.69 45.35 24.08
CA LEU A 10 -0.48 44.53 24.01
C LEU A 10 -0.59 43.33 24.96
N ILE A 11 -1.06 43.55 26.19
CA ILE A 11 -1.30 42.48 27.17
C ILE A 11 -2.34 41.50 26.64
N PHE A 12 -3.45 41.99 26.07
CA PHE A 12 -4.47 41.13 25.48
C PHE A 12 -3.93 40.31 24.31
N PHE A 13 -3.10 40.91 23.44
CA PHE A 13 -2.46 40.22 22.34
C PHE A 13 -1.51 39.12 22.83
N VAL A 14 -0.63 39.42 23.78
CA VAL A 14 0.31 38.46 24.37
C VAL A 14 -0.43 37.29 25.03
N ILE A 15 -1.52 37.56 25.76
CA ILE A 15 -2.34 36.50 26.38
C ILE A 15 -2.98 35.60 25.31
N ASN A 16 -3.48 36.17 24.20
CA ASN A 16 -4.07 35.37 23.12
C ASN A 16 -3.04 34.54 22.38
N VAL A 17 -1.85 35.09 22.09
CA VAL A 17 -0.73 34.35 21.51
C VAL A 17 -0.27 33.23 22.43
N TYR A 18 -0.14 33.49 23.73
CA TYR A 18 0.23 32.48 24.72
C TYR A 18 -0.83 31.37 24.84
N LYS A 19 -2.12 31.73 24.86
CA LYS A 19 -3.23 30.75 24.83
C LYS A 19 -3.24 29.94 23.53
N TRP A 20 -2.91 30.55 22.39
CA TRP A 20 -2.83 29.84 21.11
C TRP A 20 -1.66 28.85 21.07
N ILE A 21 -0.48 29.26 21.55
CA ILE A 21 0.70 28.40 21.68
C ILE A 21 0.42 27.23 22.62
N LEU A 22 -0.24 27.46 23.75
CA LEU A 22 -0.63 26.39 24.70
C LEU A 22 -1.76 25.48 24.19
N ARG A 23 -2.66 26.01 23.33
CA ARG A 23 -3.73 25.21 22.72
C ARG A 23 -3.20 24.32 21.61
N ARG A 24 -2.19 24.73 20.82
CA ARG A 24 -1.58 23.91 19.76
C ARG A 24 -1.24 22.48 20.18
N PRO A 25 -0.49 22.22 21.26
CA PRO A 25 -0.15 20.85 21.64
C PRO A 25 -1.38 20.03 22.08
N LYS A 26 -2.36 20.65 22.75
CA LYS A 26 -3.61 19.98 23.14
C LYS A 26 -4.47 19.65 21.92
N VAL A 27 -4.59 20.58 20.96
CA VAL A 27 -5.30 20.39 19.70
C VAL A 27 -4.62 19.31 18.86
N ASN A 28 -3.30 19.35 18.70
CA ASN A 28 -2.54 18.32 17.99
C ASN A 28 -2.69 16.95 18.64
N LYS A 29 -2.67 16.87 19.97
CA LYS A 29 -2.91 15.60 20.70
C LYS A 29 -4.33 15.08 20.46
N CYS A 30 -5.33 15.97 20.41
CA CYS A 30 -6.71 15.59 20.11
C CYS A 30 -6.87 15.13 18.65
N LEU A 31 -6.29 15.85 17.69
CA LEU A 31 -6.26 15.47 16.28
C LEU A 31 -5.56 14.12 16.07
N ASN A 32 -4.43 13.88 16.74
CA ASN A 32 -3.75 12.58 16.69
C ASN A 32 -4.62 11.46 17.25
N ARG A 33 -5.33 11.70 18.36
CA ARG A 33 -6.28 10.72 18.91
C ARG A 33 -7.44 10.43 17.95
N LEU A 34 -8.01 11.47 17.35
CA LEU A 34 -9.06 11.33 16.34
C LEU A 34 -8.56 10.59 15.11
N ARG A 35 -7.35 10.90 14.63
CA ARG A 35 -6.69 10.18 13.54
C ARG A 35 -6.57 8.70 13.89
N ILE A 36 -6.02 8.35 15.05
CA ILE A 36 -5.88 6.95 15.49
C ILE A 36 -7.24 6.23 15.56
N LEU A 37 -8.27 6.88 16.11
CA LEU A 37 -9.62 6.33 16.16
C LEU A 37 -10.18 6.10 14.75
N PHE A 38 -10.02 7.09 13.87
CA PHE A 38 -10.41 6.98 12.47
C PHE A 38 -9.65 5.84 11.77
N THR A 39 -8.34 5.69 11.97
CA THR A 39 -7.55 4.60 11.39
C THR A 39 -8.05 3.23 11.84
N ARG A 40 -8.47 3.11 13.11
CA ARG A 40 -9.00 1.84 13.66
C ARG A 40 -10.40 1.50 13.18
N CYS A 41 -11.20 2.53 12.89
CA CYS A 41 -12.60 2.36 12.48
C CYS A 41 -12.82 2.48 10.97
N SER A 42 -11.80 2.91 10.22
CA SER A 42 -11.84 2.98 8.77
C SER A 42 -11.20 1.73 8.18
N SER A 43 -11.74 1.29 7.06
CA SER A 43 -11.14 0.25 6.23
C SER A 43 -11.37 0.62 4.77
N ILE A 44 -10.36 0.44 3.95
CA ILE A 44 -10.51 0.60 2.50
C ILE A 44 -10.92 -0.77 1.95
N ASN A 45 -12.05 -0.82 1.25
CA ASN A 45 -12.51 -2.07 0.67
C ASN A 45 -11.60 -2.49 -0.49
N GLN A 46 -11.36 -1.58 -1.42
CA GLN A 46 -10.52 -1.78 -2.60
C GLN A 46 -9.66 -0.55 -2.83
N LEU A 47 -8.37 -0.75 -3.09
CA LEU A 47 -7.45 0.30 -3.52
C LEU A 47 -6.80 -0.11 -4.84
N HIS A 48 -6.88 0.76 -5.83
CA HIS A 48 -6.24 0.58 -7.12
C HIS A 48 -5.05 1.52 -7.22
N LEU A 49 -3.87 0.96 -7.45
CA LEU A 49 -2.64 1.68 -7.67
C LEU A 49 -2.20 1.44 -9.11
N LEU A 50 -2.25 2.50 -9.90
CA LEU A 50 -1.86 2.53 -11.32
C LEU A 50 -0.56 3.31 -11.44
N ASP A 51 0.34 2.86 -12.31
CA ASP A 51 1.57 3.58 -12.68
C ASP A 51 2.36 4.08 -11.46
N LEU A 52 2.71 3.14 -10.59
CA LEU A 52 3.43 3.42 -9.36
C LEU A 52 4.87 3.86 -9.66
N ASP A 53 5.19 5.08 -9.26
CA ASP A 53 6.56 5.55 -9.09
C ASP A 53 6.93 5.63 -7.60
N HIS A 54 8.20 5.92 -7.36
CA HIS A 54 8.79 6.06 -6.03
C HIS A 54 8.16 7.14 -5.17
N GLU A 55 7.75 8.24 -5.79
CA GLU A 55 7.20 9.40 -5.08
C GLU A 55 5.76 9.13 -4.66
N ASN A 56 4.95 8.61 -5.59
CA ASN A 56 3.56 8.23 -5.39
C ASN A 56 3.46 7.17 -4.29
N LEU A 57 4.34 6.16 -4.28
CA LEU A 57 4.37 5.15 -3.21
C LEU A 57 4.61 5.76 -1.82
N ASN A 58 5.52 6.73 -1.72
CA ASN A 58 5.78 7.41 -0.44
C ASN A 58 4.58 8.24 0.01
N VAL A 59 3.95 8.98 -0.91
CA VAL A 59 2.76 9.77 -0.62
C VAL A 59 1.61 8.88 -0.18
N ILE A 60 1.35 7.79 -0.91
CA ILE A 60 0.32 6.81 -0.58
C ILE A 60 0.58 6.19 0.79
N ARG A 61 1.82 5.79 1.08
CA ARG A 61 2.23 5.25 2.38
C ARG A 61 1.92 6.24 3.52
N ASP A 62 2.29 7.51 3.34
CA ASP A 62 2.14 8.52 4.38
C ASP A 62 0.67 8.93 4.60
N LEU A 63 -0.12 8.93 3.53
CA LEU A 63 -1.56 9.18 3.57
C LEU A 63 -2.33 8.03 4.22
N MET A 64 -2.07 6.80 3.80
CA MET A 64 -2.82 5.64 4.29
C MET A 64 -2.44 5.23 5.70
N GLY A 65 -1.19 5.45 6.14
CA GLY A 65 -0.75 5.07 7.48
C GLY A 65 -1.06 3.60 7.79
N ASP A 66 -1.76 3.35 8.90
CA ASP A 66 -2.11 1.99 9.36
C ASP A 66 -3.55 1.58 9.00
N ILE A 67 -4.16 2.19 7.97
CA ILE A 67 -5.53 1.85 7.57
C ILE A 67 -5.55 0.43 6.98
N PRO A 68 -6.41 -0.48 7.49
CA PRO A 68 -6.55 -1.82 6.91
C PRO A 68 -7.20 -1.74 5.52
N ILE A 69 -6.64 -2.50 4.59
CA ILE A 69 -7.11 -2.58 3.20
C ILE A 69 -7.55 -4.01 2.95
N LYS A 70 -8.78 -4.22 2.49
CA LYS A 70 -9.25 -5.59 2.21
C LYS A 70 -8.63 -6.11 0.92
N GLU A 71 -8.68 -5.33 -0.17
CA GLU A 71 -8.13 -5.72 -1.46
C GLU A 71 -7.26 -4.60 -2.03
N LEU A 72 -6.03 -4.93 -2.40
CA LEU A 72 -5.09 -4.02 -3.05
C LEU A 72 -4.80 -4.54 -4.46
N ILE A 73 -5.00 -3.69 -5.46
CA ILE A 73 -4.78 -3.99 -6.86
C ILE A 73 -3.67 -3.09 -7.36
N ILE A 74 -2.57 -3.69 -7.78
CA ILE A 74 -1.39 -2.98 -8.27
C ILE A 74 -1.21 -3.31 -9.74
N LEU A 75 -1.41 -2.31 -10.58
CA LEU A 75 -1.16 -2.39 -12.01
C LEU A 75 0.09 -1.59 -12.29
N THR A 76 1.23 -2.28 -12.44
CA THR A 76 2.50 -1.63 -12.74
C THR A 76 3.15 -2.22 -13.99
N TYR A 77 3.63 -1.34 -14.85
CA TYR A 77 4.39 -1.70 -16.03
C TYR A 77 5.85 -2.04 -15.71
N TRP A 78 6.44 -1.35 -14.72
CA TRP A 78 7.84 -1.51 -14.35
C TRP A 78 8.01 -1.42 -12.84
N CYS A 79 8.84 -2.28 -12.26
CA CYS A 79 9.01 -2.33 -10.81
C CYS A 79 10.49 -2.51 -10.46
N ASP A 80 11.27 -1.45 -10.34
CA ASP A 80 12.67 -1.63 -9.93
C ASP A 80 12.81 -2.21 -8.49
N GLU A 81 14.04 -2.52 -8.07
CA GLU A 81 14.29 -3.07 -6.74
C GLU A 81 13.81 -2.16 -5.60
N GLU A 82 13.98 -0.85 -5.74
CA GLU A 82 13.55 0.10 -4.72
C GLU A 82 12.02 0.18 -4.63
N THR A 83 11.31 0.13 -5.77
CA THR A 83 9.84 0.15 -5.83
C THR A 83 9.31 -1.09 -5.15
N ARG A 84 9.92 -2.26 -5.41
CA ARG A 84 9.58 -3.52 -4.74
C ARG A 84 9.73 -3.43 -3.22
N LEU A 85 10.82 -2.86 -2.73
CA LEU A 85 11.05 -2.72 -1.29
C LEU A 85 10.00 -1.82 -0.64
N LYS A 86 9.67 -0.69 -1.27
CA LYS A 86 8.60 0.22 -0.81
C LYS A 86 7.23 -0.42 -0.87
N MET A 87 6.93 -1.19 -1.91
CA MET A 87 5.70 -1.97 -2.00
C MET A 87 5.61 -2.96 -0.84
N ILE A 88 6.66 -3.73 -0.57
CA ILE A 88 6.68 -4.67 0.57
C ILE A 88 6.48 -3.92 1.90
N GLU A 89 7.08 -2.74 2.07
CA GLU A 89 6.87 -1.92 3.26
C GLU A 89 5.40 -1.48 3.40
N LEU A 90 4.77 -1.05 2.29
CA LEU A 90 3.35 -0.71 2.25
C LEU A 90 2.47 -1.92 2.61
N LEU A 91 2.76 -3.09 2.02
CA LEU A 91 2.05 -4.34 2.28
C LEU A 91 2.16 -4.78 3.75
N ARG A 92 3.30 -4.55 4.39
CA ARG A 92 3.51 -4.88 5.82
C ARG A 92 2.66 -4.03 6.76
N ARG A 93 2.45 -2.76 6.41
CA ARG A 93 1.68 -1.82 7.24
C ARG A 93 0.18 -1.96 7.02
N CYS A 94 -0.22 -2.25 5.79
CA CYS A 94 -1.60 -2.47 5.44
C CYS A 94 -1.96 -3.93 5.79
N ASN A 95 -2.82 -4.16 6.78
CA ASN A 95 -3.32 -5.52 7.06
C ASN A 95 -4.20 -6.00 5.89
N LEU A 96 -3.58 -6.67 4.91
CA LEU A 96 -4.18 -7.01 3.63
C LEU A 96 -4.84 -8.38 3.65
N LYS A 97 -6.11 -8.43 3.22
CA LYS A 97 -6.77 -9.72 2.98
C LYS A 97 -6.35 -10.30 1.63
N ARG A 98 -6.35 -9.47 0.57
CA ARG A 98 -6.07 -9.89 -0.80
C ARG A 98 -5.19 -8.89 -1.52
N LEU A 99 -4.23 -9.39 -2.29
CA LEU A 99 -3.39 -8.60 -3.16
C LEU A 99 -3.46 -9.14 -4.58
N ILE A 100 -3.68 -8.25 -5.54
CA ILE A 100 -3.61 -8.53 -6.97
C ILE A 100 -2.48 -7.69 -7.54
N VAL A 101 -1.48 -8.33 -8.14
CA VAL A 101 -0.37 -7.64 -8.80
C VAL A 101 -0.32 -8.06 -10.26
N SER A 102 -0.44 -7.08 -11.14
CA SER A 102 -0.16 -7.25 -12.56
C SER A 102 1.29 -6.86 -12.82
N ILE A 103 2.05 -7.77 -13.41
CA ILE A 103 3.48 -7.56 -13.71
C ILE A 103 3.79 -7.75 -15.19
N HIS A 104 4.82 -7.04 -15.63
CA HIS A 104 5.38 -7.23 -16.96
C HIS A 104 6.22 -8.54 -17.03
N PRO A 105 6.16 -9.30 -18.13
CA PRO A 105 6.83 -10.61 -18.30
C PRO A 105 8.33 -10.64 -18.01
N VAL A 106 9.06 -9.62 -18.47
CA VAL A 106 10.51 -9.46 -18.27
C VAL A 106 10.85 -9.41 -16.77
N PHE A 107 9.89 -9.00 -15.95
CA PHE A 107 10.02 -8.86 -14.52
C PHE A 107 10.01 -10.19 -13.75
N SER A 108 9.33 -11.20 -14.30
CA SER A 108 9.14 -12.50 -13.67
C SER A 108 10.45 -13.23 -13.38
N LEU A 109 11.48 -13.03 -14.21
CA LEU A 109 12.79 -13.69 -14.11
C LEU A 109 13.56 -13.32 -12.83
N PHE A 110 13.29 -12.16 -12.23
CA PHE A 110 14.03 -11.63 -11.07
C PHE A 110 13.16 -11.41 -9.82
N ALA A 111 11.89 -11.82 -9.88
CA ALA A 111 10.89 -11.51 -8.87
C ALA A 111 10.69 -12.59 -7.79
N GLY A 112 11.43 -13.70 -7.81
CA GLY A 112 11.23 -14.82 -6.87
C GLY A 112 11.21 -14.41 -5.39
N LYS A 113 12.22 -13.64 -4.94
CA LYS A 113 12.26 -13.11 -3.56
C LYS A 113 11.15 -12.09 -3.27
N PHE A 114 10.68 -11.38 -4.29
CA PHE A 114 9.59 -10.42 -4.14
C PHE A 114 8.27 -11.14 -3.90
N PHE A 115 7.93 -12.14 -4.74
CA PHE A 115 6.68 -12.90 -4.57
C PHE A 115 6.61 -13.61 -3.22
N LEU A 116 7.71 -14.21 -2.76
CA LEU A 116 7.76 -14.82 -1.43
C LEU A 116 7.43 -13.82 -0.32
N LYS A 117 8.08 -12.65 -0.32
CA LYS A 117 7.80 -11.59 0.66
C LYS A 117 6.38 -11.09 0.55
N VAL A 118 5.83 -10.99 -0.64
CA VAL A 118 4.46 -10.54 -0.86
C VAL A 118 3.45 -11.56 -0.28
N THR A 119 3.68 -12.85 -0.49
CA THR A 119 2.82 -13.93 0.06
C THR A 119 2.85 -14.02 1.59
N GLU A 120 3.90 -13.52 2.25
CA GLU A 120 3.96 -13.43 3.71
C GLU A 120 3.02 -12.35 4.30
N ASN A 121 2.60 -11.37 3.48
CA ASN A 121 1.90 -10.17 3.97
C ASN A 121 0.41 -10.10 3.59
N ALA A 122 -0.07 -11.02 2.76
CA ALA A 122 -1.49 -11.10 2.38
C ALA A 122 -1.98 -12.55 2.48
N LYS A 123 -3.26 -12.72 2.84
CA LYS A 123 -3.87 -14.07 2.93
C LYS A 123 -4.05 -14.71 1.55
N GLU A 124 -4.29 -13.88 0.54
CA GLU A 124 -4.46 -14.30 -0.84
C GLU A 124 -3.64 -13.37 -1.74
N VAL A 125 -2.86 -13.96 -2.66
CA VAL A 125 -2.06 -13.23 -3.63
C VAL A 125 -2.38 -13.77 -5.03
N LEU A 126 -2.79 -12.87 -5.91
CA LEU A 126 -3.00 -13.14 -7.33
C LEU A 126 -1.93 -12.38 -8.12
N ILE A 127 -1.12 -13.12 -8.87
CA ILE A 127 -0.09 -12.54 -9.74
C ILE A 127 -0.53 -12.75 -11.18
N MET A 128 -0.71 -11.66 -11.92
CA MET A 128 -1.12 -11.66 -13.30
C MET A 128 0.05 -11.18 -14.17
N GLU A 129 0.20 -11.79 -15.35
CA GLU A 129 1.15 -11.35 -16.35
C GLU A 129 0.43 -10.48 -17.39
N GLN A 130 0.99 -9.31 -17.71
CA GLN A 130 0.50 -8.49 -18.83
C GLN A 130 0.98 -9.12 -20.14
N PHE A 131 0.20 -10.05 -20.71
CA PHE A 131 0.40 -10.53 -22.08
C PHE A 131 -0.91 -10.70 -22.81
N SER A 132 -0.86 -10.48 -24.13
CA SER A 132 -2.03 -10.56 -25.01
C SER A 132 -2.22 -11.95 -25.63
N GLU A 133 -1.18 -12.76 -25.89
CA GLU A 133 -1.34 -13.92 -26.80
C GLU A 133 -0.29 -15.04 -26.60
N SER A 134 -0.22 -15.69 -25.43
CA SER A 134 0.60 -16.91 -25.34
C SER A 134 0.09 -17.94 -24.33
N ASP A 135 0.19 -19.23 -24.68
CA ASP A 135 0.00 -20.39 -23.77
C ASP A 135 1.10 -20.51 -22.69
N LYS A 136 1.98 -19.51 -22.60
CA LYS A 136 3.06 -19.44 -21.62
C LYS A 136 2.69 -18.44 -20.54
N ILE A 137 3.04 -18.80 -19.32
CA ILE A 137 2.96 -17.94 -18.14
C ILE A 137 4.42 -17.65 -17.75
N PHE A 138 4.81 -16.39 -17.58
CA PHE A 138 6.16 -15.99 -17.22
C PHE A 138 7.24 -16.65 -18.08
N ASN A 139 7.02 -16.67 -19.41
CA ASN A 139 7.86 -17.31 -20.42
C ASN A 139 8.06 -18.84 -20.28
N ARG A 140 7.27 -19.52 -19.45
CA ARG A 140 7.30 -20.98 -19.27
C ARG A 140 5.94 -21.61 -19.60
N SER A 141 5.93 -22.90 -19.94
CA SER A 141 4.68 -23.60 -20.22
C SER A 141 3.81 -23.69 -18.96
N ARG A 142 2.50 -23.81 -19.15
CA ARG A 142 1.56 -24.11 -18.07
C ARG A 142 1.95 -25.37 -17.29
N GLU A 143 2.32 -26.44 -17.99
CA GLU A 143 2.74 -27.70 -17.38
C GLU A 143 3.92 -27.54 -16.41
N PHE A 144 4.88 -26.66 -16.76
CA PHE A 144 6.00 -26.33 -15.89
C PHE A 144 5.49 -25.74 -14.57
N TRP A 145 4.59 -24.75 -14.64
CA TRP A 145 4.04 -24.12 -13.44
C TRP A 145 3.13 -25.04 -12.64
N GLU A 146 2.33 -25.90 -13.28
CA GLU A 146 1.50 -26.88 -12.58
C GLU A 146 2.34 -27.91 -11.82
N LYS A 147 3.49 -28.32 -12.39
CA LYS A 147 4.46 -29.15 -11.68
C LYS A 147 5.05 -28.39 -10.49
N THR A 148 5.55 -27.18 -10.69
CA THR A 148 6.12 -26.34 -9.63
C THR A 148 5.11 -26.02 -8.53
N ALA A 149 3.85 -25.75 -8.87
CA ALA A 149 2.78 -25.46 -7.92
C ALA A 149 2.49 -26.66 -7.01
N ARG A 150 2.49 -27.89 -7.56
CA ARG A 150 2.36 -29.13 -6.79
C ARG A 150 3.55 -29.35 -5.85
N GLU A 151 4.75 -29.05 -6.31
CA GLU A 151 5.98 -29.18 -5.50
C GLU A 151 6.06 -28.15 -4.37
N LEU A 152 5.54 -26.93 -4.58
CA LEU A 152 5.54 -25.86 -3.58
C LEU A 152 4.40 -25.96 -2.57
N SER A 153 3.24 -26.49 -2.96
CA SER A 153 2.08 -26.59 -2.08
C SER A 153 2.35 -27.56 -0.93
N ASN A 154 2.27 -27.07 0.31
CA ASN A 154 2.68 -27.86 1.49
C ASN A 154 1.66 -27.83 2.63
N GLY A 155 0.36 -27.95 2.33
CA GLY A 155 -0.73 -27.99 3.32
C GLY A 155 -0.98 -26.67 4.09
N SER A 156 0.05 -25.83 4.27
CA SER A 156 -0.04 -24.50 4.87
C SER A 156 -0.44 -23.42 3.86
N PHE A 157 -0.16 -23.65 2.58
CA PHE A 157 -0.64 -22.84 1.46
C PHE A 157 -0.80 -23.70 0.21
N SER A 158 -1.60 -23.22 -0.74
CA SER A 158 -1.80 -23.85 -2.05
C SER A 158 -1.48 -22.85 -3.15
N VAL A 159 -0.76 -23.31 -4.18
CA VAL A 159 -0.53 -22.53 -5.40
C VAL A 159 -1.46 -23.05 -6.48
N GLN A 160 -2.22 -22.15 -7.11
CA GLN A 160 -3.10 -22.48 -8.23
C GLN A 160 -2.64 -21.74 -9.48
N VAL A 161 -2.55 -22.47 -10.59
CA VAL A 161 -2.22 -21.91 -11.90
C VAL A 161 -3.52 -21.77 -12.67
N MET A 162 -3.88 -20.53 -13.03
CA MET A 162 -5.09 -20.23 -13.81
C MET A 162 -4.67 -19.73 -15.20
N ASN A 163 -5.38 -20.17 -16.24
CA ASN A 163 -5.30 -19.49 -17.53
C ASN A 163 -6.07 -18.18 -17.43
N GLY A 164 -5.47 -17.08 -17.88
CA GLY A 164 -6.22 -15.88 -18.20
C GLY A 164 -7.03 -16.16 -19.46
N GLU A 165 -8.23 -16.73 -19.31
CA GLU A 165 -9.17 -16.77 -20.43
C GLU A 165 -9.45 -15.33 -20.86
N HIS A 166 -9.49 -15.08 -22.18
CA HIS A 166 -9.96 -13.81 -22.72
C HIS A 166 -11.27 -13.48 -22.03
N ALA A 167 -11.30 -12.36 -21.29
CA ALA A 167 -12.56 -11.72 -20.97
C ALA A 167 -13.21 -11.39 -22.31
N SER A 168 -14.11 -12.27 -22.74
CA SER A 168 -14.90 -12.05 -23.94
C SER A 168 -15.71 -10.77 -23.71
N PRO A 169 -15.77 -9.86 -24.71
CA PRO A 169 -16.40 -8.55 -24.57
C PRO A 169 -17.87 -8.63 -24.15
#